data_AF-A0A961X4S5-F1
#
_entry.id   AF-A0A961X4S5-F1
#
_cell.length_a   1.000
_cell.length_b   1.000
_cell.length_c   1.000
_cell.angle_alpha   90.00
_cell.angle_beta   90.00
_cell.angle_gamma   90.00
#
_symmetry.space_group_name_H-M   'P 1'
#
loop_
_entity.id
_entity.type
_entity.pdbx_description
1 polymer ?
#
loop_
_entity_poly.entity_id
_entity_poly.type
_entity_poly.pdbx_seq_one_letter_code
_entity_poly.pdbx_strand_id
1 'polypeptide(L)'
;VMFGLMYLNTYAFSHIHWSETRVYMTFIMGAAMAVIMLSFMRGMYSNNRTNLAIYLGSLVVFVAALYLVRSQTTVQDASYMRAMIPHHSIAILTSERAEIDDLRVRELADAIIEAQRREIQEMNWLLSDIAENGKATTETAAADRPVPEFEVAP
;
A
#
# COMPACT_ATOMS: atom_id res chain seq x y z
N VAL A 1 -0.09 15.70 2.77
CA VAL A 1 -1.48 15.48 3.28
C VAL A 1 -2.06 14.17 2.77
N MET A 2 -2.35 14.02 1.46
CA MET A 2 -3.00 12.81 0.91
C MET A 2 -2.32 11.49 1.28
N PHE A 3 -0.99 11.41 1.19
CA PHE A 3 -0.23 10.23 1.61
C PHE A 3 -0.54 9.78 3.06
N GLY A 4 -0.65 10.73 3.99
CA GLY A 4 -0.99 10.43 5.38
C GLY A 4 -2.44 10.01 5.56
N LEU A 5 -3.37 10.66 4.84
CA LEU A 5 -4.80 10.32 4.89
C LEU A 5 -5.07 8.87 4.45
N MET A 6 -4.26 8.34 3.53
CA MET A 6 -4.39 6.95 3.09
C MET A 6 -4.18 5.93 4.22
N TYR A 7 -3.54 6.28 5.35
CA TYR A 7 -3.36 5.36 6.48
C TYR A 7 -4.51 5.38 7.49
N LEU A 8 -5.48 6.29 7.36
CA LEU A 8 -6.61 6.40 8.31
C LEU A 8 -7.53 5.18 8.32
N ASN A 9 -7.46 4.33 7.29
CA ASN A 9 -8.19 3.06 7.20
C ASN A 9 -7.32 1.84 7.58
N THR A 10 -6.16 2.04 8.18
CA THR A 10 -5.34 0.94 8.72
C THR A 10 -5.96 0.47 10.03
N TYR A 11 -6.19 -0.83 10.21
CA TYR A 11 -6.85 -1.40 11.39
C TYR A 11 -6.12 -1.10 12.71
N ALA A 12 -4.80 -1.29 12.73
CA ALA A 12 -3.96 -1.08 13.91
C ALA A 12 -2.81 -0.11 13.62
N PHE A 13 -2.43 0.70 14.62
CA PHE A 13 -1.32 1.66 14.49
C PHE A 13 0.02 0.99 14.21
N SER A 14 0.26 -0.20 14.77
CA SER A 14 1.47 -1.00 14.53
C SER A 14 1.62 -1.45 13.07
N HIS A 15 0.54 -1.43 12.27
CA HIS A 15 0.57 -1.81 10.86
C HIS A 15 0.92 -0.64 9.94
N ILE A 16 1.20 0.55 10.48
CA ILE A 16 1.59 1.72 9.70
C ILE A 16 3.07 1.62 9.36
N HIS A 17 3.35 1.41 8.07
CA HIS A 17 4.70 1.42 7.53
C HIS A 17 4.76 2.32 6.30
N TRP A 18 5.96 2.81 5.98
CA TRP A 18 6.21 3.53 4.73
C TRP A 18 5.91 2.65 3.50
N SER A 19 5.33 3.25 2.46
CA SER A 19 4.96 2.56 1.22
C SER A 19 5.18 3.46 0.00
N GLU A 20 6.13 3.06 -0.85
CA GLU A 20 6.44 3.71 -2.12
C GLU A 20 5.23 3.69 -3.07
N THR A 21 4.51 2.56 -3.13
CA THR A 21 3.28 2.43 -3.93
C THR A 21 2.24 3.48 -3.55
N ARG A 22 2.03 3.74 -2.25
CA ARG A 22 1.11 4.80 -1.79
C ARG A 22 1.60 6.20 -2.13
N VAL A 23 2.91 6.44 -2.12
CA VAL A 23 3.50 7.70 -2.58
C VAL A 23 3.23 7.90 -4.08
N TYR A 24 3.46 6.89 -4.91
CA TYR A 24 3.19 6.99 -6.35
C TYR A 24 1.71 7.21 -6.65
N MET A 25 0.81 6.52 -5.95
CA MET A 25 -0.63 6.77 -6.04
C MET A 25 -1.00 8.21 -5.64
N THR A 26 -0.35 8.78 -4.63
CA THR A 26 -0.55 10.18 -4.25
C THR A 26 -0.20 11.13 -5.40
N PHE A 27 0.89 10.87 -6.14
CA PHE A 27 1.26 11.68 -7.31
C PHE A 27 0.29 11.50 -8.47
N ILE A 28 -0.18 10.29 -8.73
CA ILE A 28 -1.20 10.00 -9.77
C ILE A 28 -2.47 10.81 -9.48
N MET A 29 -3.00 10.71 -8.26
CA MET A 29 -4.20 11.42 -7.85
C MET A 29 -4.00 12.94 -7.89
N GLY A 30 -2.88 13.43 -7.35
CA GLY A 30 -2.57 14.86 -7.34
C GLY A 30 -2.44 15.45 -8.74
N ALA A 31 -1.76 14.76 -9.65
CA ALA A 31 -1.63 15.17 -11.05
C ALA A 31 -2.98 15.18 -11.77
N ALA A 32 -3.80 14.13 -11.60
CA ALA A 32 -5.13 14.07 -12.20
C ALA A 32 -6.04 15.19 -11.66
N MET A 33 -6.03 15.42 -10.34
CA MET A 33 -6.80 16.48 -9.71
C MET A 33 -6.38 17.88 -10.19
N ALA A 34 -5.08 18.14 -10.36
CA ALA A 34 -4.60 19.41 -10.89
C ALA A 34 -5.16 19.70 -12.28
N VAL A 35 -5.17 18.71 -13.17
CA VAL A 35 -5.75 18.82 -14.52
C VAL A 35 -7.25 19.07 -14.46
N ILE A 36 -7.99 18.28 -13.67
CA ILE A 36 -9.44 18.42 -13.52
C ILE A 36 -9.79 19.81 -12.98
N MET A 37 -9.21 20.21 -11.85
CA MET A 37 -9.50 21.49 -11.22
C MET A 37 -9.20 22.67 -12.13
N LEU A 38 -8.02 22.67 -12.79
CA LEU A 38 -7.65 23.75 -13.70
C LEU A 38 -8.60 23.83 -14.91
N SER A 39 -9.15 22.70 -15.36
CA SER A 39 -10.10 22.65 -16.48
C SER A 39 -11.44 23.27 -16.10
N PHE A 40 -11.96 22.95 -14.90
CA PHE A 40 -13.22 23.52 -14.40
C PHE A 40 -13.08 24.99 -13.99
N MET A 41 -11.92 25.38 -13.46
CA MET A 41 -11.66 26.74 -12.95
C MET A 41 -10.99 27.64 -14.00
N ARG A 42 -11.03 27.27 -15.28
CA ARG A 42 -10.30 27.95 -16.36
C ARG A 42 -10.64 29.45 -16.49
N GLY A 43 -11.85 29.86 -16.12
CA GLY A 43 -12.26 31.27 -16.11
C GLY A 43 -11.55 32.15 -15.05
N MET A 44 -11.03 31.55 -13.97
CA MET A 44 -10.31 32.27 -12.92
C MET A 44 -8.80 32.36 -13.18
N TYR A 45 -8.24 31.45 -13.98
CA TYR A 45 -6.82 31.39 -14.28
C TYR A 45 -6.55 31.85 -15.72
N SER A 46 -6.28 33.14 -15.90
CA SER A 46 -6.16 33.77 -17.23
C SER A 46 -4.80 33.56 -17.92
N ASN A 47 -3.74 33.21 -17.17
CA ASN A 47 -2.41 33.02 -17.75
C ASN A 47 -2.27 31.68 -18.47
N ASN A 48 -2.49 31.69 -19.79
CA ASN A 48 -2.41 30.50 -20.62
C ASN A 48 -1.04 29.81 -20.59
N ARG A 49 0.07 30.53 -20.39
CA ARG A 49 1.41 29.91 -20.32
C ARG A 49 1.58 29.11 -19.05
N THR A 50 1.19 29.67 -17.91
CA THR A 50 1.22 28.97 -16.62
C THR A 50 0.26 27.77 -16.62
N ASN A 51 -0.94 27.94 -17.17
CA ASN A 51 -1.91 26.84 -17.27
C ASN A 51 -1.37 25.69 -18.13
N LEU A 52 -0.76 26.00 -19.28
CA LEU A 52 -0.13 24.98 -20.13
C LEU A 52 1.02 24.29 -19.41
N ALA A 53 1.85 25.02 -18.67
CA ALA A 53 2.93 24.44 -17.87
C ALA A 53 2.39 23.49 -16.79
N ILE A 54 1.30 23.84 -16.12
CA ILE A 54 0.64 22.96 -15.13
C ILE A 54 0.12 21.69 -15.80
N TYR A 55 -0.55 21.79 -16.95
CA TYR A 55 -1.04 20.61 -17.68
C TYR A 55 0.10 19.68 -18.10
N LEU A 56 1.14 20.21 -18.72
CA LEU A 56 2.30 19.42 -19.16
C LEU A 56 3.05 18.82 -17.98
N GLY A 57 3.28 19.60 -16.93
CA GLY A 57 3.92 19.11 -15.70
C GLY A 57 3.10 17.99 -15.04
N SER A 58 1.78 18.15 -14.96
CA SER A 58 0.88 17.12 -14.42
C SER A 58 0.91 15.85 -15.27
N LEU A 59 0.92 15.96 -16.60
CA LEU A 59 1.03 14.82 -17.50
C LEU A 59 2.34 14.05 -17.28
N VAL A 60 3.48 14.76 -17.17
CA VAL A 60 4.78 14.14 -16.91
C VAL A 60 4.80 13.43 -15.56
N VAL A 61 4.33 14.09 -14.50
CA VAL A 61 4.25 13.47 -13.16
C VAL A 61 3.34 12.25 -13.17
N PHE A 62 2.19 12.33 -13.82
CA PHE A 62 1.25 11.23 -13.94
C PHE A 62 1.87 10.03 -14.65
N VAL A 63 2.50 10.23 -15.81
CA VAL A 63 3.13 9.14 -16.59
C VAL A 63 4.28 8.51 -15.80
N ALA A 64 5.13 9.32 -15.17
CA ALA A 64 6.25 8.81 -14.37
C ALA A 64 5.76 8.01 -13.15
N ALA A 65 4.79 8.53 -12.40
CA ALA A 65 4.22 7.85 -11.24
C ALA A 65 3.46 6.58 -11.64
N LEU A 66 2.71 6.62 -12.76
CA LEU A 66 2.02 5.46 -13.31
C LEU A 66 3.02 4.37 -13.73
N TYR A 67 4.13 4.75 -14.36
CA TYR A 67 5.19 3.81 -14.69
C TYR A 67 5.75 3.14 -13.43
N LEU A 68 6.12 3.92 -12.41
CA LEU A 68 6.67 3.39 -11.16
C LEU A 68 5.70 2.46 -10.42
N VAL A 69 4.42 2.85 -10.33
CA VAL A 69 3.40 2.02 -9.67
C VAL A 69 3.09 0.75 -10.46
N ARG A 70 3.25 0.74 -11.78
CA ARG A 70 2.99 -0.44 -12.61
C ARG A 70 4.19 -1.36 -12.73
N SER A 71 5.41 -0.82 -12.71
CA SER A 71 6.63 -1.60 -12.84
C SER A 71 7.09 -2.22 -11.53
N GLN A 72 6.74 -1.62 -10.39
CA GLN A 72 7.12 -2.06 -9.04
C GLN A 72 8.65 -2.20 -8.83
N THR A 73 9.47 -1.57 -9.68
CA THR A 73 10.94 -1.74 -9.67
C THR A 73 11.62 -1.26 -8.38
N THR A 74 10.95 -0.39 -7.62
CA THR A 74 11.43 0.18 -6.36
C THR A 74 10.85 -0.52 -5.12
N VAL A 75 9.97 -1.50 -5.29
CA VAL A 75 9.27 -2.20 -4.20
C VAL A 75 9.80 -3.63 -4.08
N GLN A 76 10.85 -3.81 -3.29
CA GLN A 76 11.61 -5.07 -3.17
C GLN A 76 11.57 -5.59 -1.73
N ASP A 77 11.65 -6.91 -1.52
CA ASP A 77 11.71 -7.62 -0.23
C ASP A 77 11.11 -6.84 0.97
N ALA A 78 11.93 -6.08 1.69
CA ALA A 78 11.51 -5.30 2.86
C ALA A 78 10.50 -4.18 2.54
N SER A 79 10.66 -3.45 1.42
CA SER A 79 9.67 -2.46 0.96
C SER A 79 8.37 -3.13 0.54
N TYR A 80 8.44 -4.31 -0.09
CA TYR A 80 7.26 -5.12 -0.40
C TYR A 80 6.48 -5.46 0.87
N MET A 81 7.14 -6.06 1.87
CA MET A 81 6.50 -6.44 3.13
C MET A 81 5.95 -5.22 3.90
N ARG A 82 6.72 -4.12 3.98
CA ARG A 82 6.26 -2.87 4.61
C ARG A 82 5.04 -2.28 3.89
N ALA A 83 4.96 -2.36 2.57
CA ALA A 83 3.79 -1.89 1.83
C ALA A 83 2.57 -2.83 2.01
N MET A 84 2.83 -4.11 2.23
CA MET A 84 1.81 -5.16 2.28
C MET A 84 1.16 -5.30 3.66
N ILE A 85 1.87 -5.02 4.74
CA ILE A 85 1.31 -4.96 6.10
C ILE A 85 0.10 -4.00 6.21
N PRO A 86 0.19 -2.70 5.83
CA PRO A 86 -0.96 -1.81 5.86
C PRO A 86 -2.03 -2.17 4.82
N HIS A 87 -1.68 -2.87 3.73
CA HIS A 87 -2.67 -3.39 2.78
C HIS A 87 -3.53 -4.49 3.44
N HIS A 88 -2.89 -5.46 4.08
CA HIS A 88 -3.56 -6.55 4.80
C HIS A 88 -4.40 -6.01 5.97
N SER A 89 -3.87 -5.00 6.66
CA SER A 89 -4.58 -4.30 7.73
C SER A 89 -5.92 -3.69 7.29
N ILE A 90 -6.05 -3.21 6.05
CA ILE A 90 -7.34 -2.69 5.53
C ILE A 90 -8.33 -3.84 5.29
N ALA A 91 -7.86 -4.99 4.83
CA ALA A 91 -8.70 -6.17 4.63
C ALA A 91 -9.27 -6.69 5.96
N ILE A 92 -8.44 -6.70 7.01
CA ILE A 92 -8.89 -7.00 8.38
C ILE A 92 -9.94 -5.99 8.83
N LEU A 93 -9.67 -4.67 8.73
CA LEU A 93 -10.62 -3.63 9.11
C LEU A 93 -12.00 -3.83 8.45
N THR A 94 -12.00 -4.11 7.14
CA THR A 94 -13.23 -4.25 6.36
C THR A 94 -13.98 -5.52 6.74
N SER A 95 -13.28 -6.64 6.90
CA SER A 95 -13.88 -7.95 7.21
C SER A 95 -14.43 -8.02 8.63
N GLU A 96 -13.75 -7.38 9.59
CA GLU A 96 -14.16 -7.27 10.99
C GLU A 96 -15.42 -6.42 11.16
N ARG A 97 -15.52 -5.32 10.42
CA ARG A 97 -16.56 -4.29 10.63
C ARG A 97 -17.75 -4.41 9.69
N ALA A 98 -17.66 -5.21 8.63
CA ALA A 98 -18.77 -5.39 7.71
C ALA A 98 -19.92 -6.15 8.39
N GLU A 99 -21.13 -5.61 8.27
CA GLU A 99 -22.37 -6.27 8.67
C GLU A 99 -22.75 -7.31 7.60
N ILE A 100 -22.33 -8.56 7.82
CA ILE A 100 -22.49 -9.68 6.89
C ILE A 100 -23.47 -10.70 7.48
N ASP A 101 -24.63 -10.84 6.83
CA ASP A 101 -25.69 -11.78 7.22
C ASP A 101 -25.58 -13.16 6.56
N ASP A 102 -25.09 -13.24 5.31
CA ASP A 102 -24.91 -14.52 4.61
C ASP A 102 -23.76 -15.29 5.24
N LEU A 103 -24.07 -16.46 5.82
CA LEU A 103 -23.11 -17.28 6.56
C LEU A 103 -21.90 -17.69 5.72
N ARG A 104 -22.06 -17.87 4.40
CA ARG A 104 -20.94 -18.23 3.51
C ARG A 104 -19.98 -17.07 3.32
N VAL A 105 -20.52 -15.85 3.31
CA VAL A 105 -19.72 -14.62 3.20
C VAL A 105 -19.04 -14.31 4.53
N ARG A 106 -19.69 -14.61 5.67
CA ARG A 106 -19.07 -14.52 6.99
C ARG A 106 -17.89 -15.49 7.12
N GLU A 107 -18.09 -16.75 6.74
CA GLU A 107 -17.01 -17.75 6.73
C GLU A 107 -15.81 -17.30 5.87
N LEU A 108 -16.07 -16.71 4.69
CA LEU A 108 -15.02 -16.11 3.88
C LEU A 108 -14.31 -14.94 4.58
N ALA A 109 -15.06 -14.05 5.24
CA ALA A 109 -14.50 -12.90 5.94
C ALA A 109 -13.61 -13.34 7.11
N ASP A 110 -14.03 -14.35 7.88
CA ASP A 110 -13.28 -14.88 9.00
C ASP A 110 -11.98 -15.56 8.53
N ALA A 111 -12.04 -16.31 7.42
CA ALA A 111 -10.84 -16.88 6.78
C ALA A 111 -9.87 -15.82 6.26
N ILE A 112 -10.38 -14.71 5.71
CA ILE A 112 -9.55 -13.56 5.31
C ILE A 112 -8.89 -12.93 6.55
N ILE A 113 -9.61 -12.71 7.64
CA ILE A 113 -9.05 -12.14 8.87
C ILE A 113 -7.90 -13.00 9.39
N GLU A 114 -8.11 -14.31 9.50
CA GLU A 114 -7.12 -15.26 10.01
C GLU A 114 -5.85 -15.25 9.14
N ALA A 115 -6.01 -15.42 7.82
CA ALA A 115 -4.88 -15.42 6.89
C ALA A 115 -4.08 -14.10 6.96
N GLN A 116 -4.78 -12.97 6.92
CA GLN A 116 -4.13 -11.66 6.86
C GLN A 116 -3.41 -11.32 8.18
N ARG A 117 -3.94 -11.73 9.34
CA ARG A 117 -3.26 -11.59 10.63
C ARG A 117 -2.00 -12.46 10.69
N ARG A 118 -2.04 -13.68 10.16
CA ARG A 118 -0.88 -14.58 10.07
C ARG A 118 0.22 -13.98 9.20
N GLU A 119 -0.15 -13.55 8.00
CA GLU A 119 0.78 -12.96 7.03
C GLU A 119 1.42 -11.67 7.56
N ILE A 120 0.69 -10.85 8.33
CA ILE A 120 1.28 -9.69 9.02
C ILE A 120 2.35 -10.10 10.03
N GLN A 121 2.13 -11.16 10.81
CA GLN A 121 3.13 -11.65 11.77
C GLN A 121 4.37 -12.20 11.05
N GLU A 122 4.16 -12.97 9.99
CA GLU A 122 5.23 -13.49 9.13
C GLU A 122 6.06 -12.38 8.50
N MET A 123 5.41 -11.37 7.90
CA MET A 123 6.11 -10.23 7.33
C MET A 123 6.92 -9.44 8.38
N ASN A 124 6.38 -9.25 9.59
CA ASN A 124 7.11 -8.57 10.67
C ASN A 124 8.32 -9.37 11.16
N TRP A 125 8.18 -10.70 11.22
CA TRP A 125 9.28 -11.59 11.57
C TRP A 125 10.37 -11.57 10.48
N LEU A 126 10.01 -11.73 9.21
CA LEU A 126 10.93 -11.68 8.08
C LEU A 126 11.65 -10.32 7.99
N LEU A 127 10.94 -9.22 8.25
CA LEU A 127 11.55 -7.89 8.31
C LEU A 127 12.62 -7.79 9.40
N SER A 128 12.35 -8.36 10.58
CA SER A 128 13.29 -8.39 11.70
C SER A 128 14.49 -9.28 11.40
N ASP A 129 14.24 -10.51 10.93
CA ASP A 129 15.29 -11.47 10.58
C ASP A 129 16.21 -10.94 9.46
N ILE A 130 15.66 -10.38 8.38
CA ILE A 130 16.48 -9.79 7.31
C ILE A 130 17.29 -8.60 7.82
N ALA A 131 16.77 -7.81 8.76
CA ALA A 131 17.48 -6.68 9.33
C ALA A 131 18.67 -7.11 10.21
N GLU A 132 18.55 -8.23 10.92
CA GLU A 132 19.58 -8.76 11.82
C GLU A 132 20.60 -9.64 11.08
N ASN A 133 20.11 -10.54 10.23
CA ASN A 133 20.88 -11.65 9.66
C ASN A 133 21.12 -11.51 8.14
N GLY A 134 20.51 -10.53 7.50
CA GLY A 134 20.57 -10.35 6.05
C GLY A 134 19.66 -11.32 5.27
N LYS A 135 19.64 -11.16 3.95
CA LYS A 135 18.76 -11.93 3.06
C LYS A 135 19.19 -13.39 2.94
N ALA A 136 18.25 -14.33 3.06
CA ALA A 136 18.44 -15.72 2.69
C ALA A 136 18.29 -15.88 1.17
N THR A 137 19.39 -15.79 0.41
CA THR A 137 19.36 -15.90 -1.07
C THR A 137 19.68 -17.30 -1.60
N THR A 138 19.91 -18.27 -0.71
CA THR A 138 20.11 -19.68 -1.06
C THR A 138 19.11 -20.55 -0.31
N GLU A 139 18.76 -21.71 -0.87
CA GLU A 139 17.86 -22.67 -0.23
C GLU A 139 18.37 -23.09 1.16
N THR A 140 19.69 -23.33 1.29
CA THR A 140 20.31 -23.67 2.57
C THR A 140 20.13 -22.54 3.61
N ALA A 141 20.42 -21.29 3.24
CA ALA A 141 20.27 -20.17 4.17
C ALA A 141 18.82 -19.89 4.58
N ALA A 142 17.85 -20.27 3.73
CA ALA A 142 16.43 -20.20 4.05
C ALA A 142 16.01 -21.36 4.96
N ALA A 143 16.50 -22.58 4.71
CA ALA A 143 16.22 -23.75 5.53
C ALA A 143 16.80 -23.63 6.96
N ASP A 144 17.97 -22.98 7.10
CA ASP A 144 18.61 -22.73 8.39
C ASP A 144 17.87 -21.70 9.26
N ARG A 145 16.93 -20.94 8.66
CA ARG A 145 16.15 -19.89 9.32
C ARG A 145 14.67 -20.02 8.97
N PRO A 146 13.99 -21.09 9.44
CA PRO A 146 12.61 -21.32 9.10
C PRO A 146 11.71 -20.22 9.69
N VAL A 147 10.72 -19.80 8.91
CA VAL A 147 9.63 -18.96 9.40
C VAL A 147 8.88 -19.75 10.47
N PRO A 148 8.65 -19.20 11.68
CA PRO A 148 7.93 -19.90 12.73
C PRO A 148 6.44 -20.03 12.38
N GLU A 149 5.77 -21.01 12.96
CA GLU A 149 4.31 -21.10 12.87
C GLU A 149 3.67 -20.00 13.74
N PHE A 150 2.80 -19.20 13.13
CA PHE A 150 2.04 -18.18 13.83
C PHE A 150 0.61 -18.66 14.07
N GLU A 151 0.29 -18.93 15.33
CA GLU A 151 -1.09 -19.10 15.76
C GLU A 151 -1.79 -17.75 15.76
N VAL A 152 -2.94 -17.68 15.10
CA VAL A 152 -3.78 -16.48 15.10
C VAL A 152 -4.93 -16.77 16.04
N ALA A 153 -5.03 -16.00 17.12
CA ALA A 153 -6.21 -16.05 17.98
C ALA A 153 -7.45 -15.65 17.15
N PRO A 154 -8.58 -16.37 17.32
CA PRO A 154 -9.84 -16.01 16.66
C PRO A 154 -10.22 -14.57 17.01
#